data_AF-A0A927ZQU0-F1
#
_entry.id   AF-A0A927ZQU0-F1
#
_cell.length_a   1.000
_cell.length_b   1.000
_cell.length_c   1.000
_cell.angle_alpha   90.00
_cell.angle_beta   90.00
_cell.angle_gamma   90.00
#
_symmetry.space_group_name_H-M   'P 1'
#
loop_
_entity.id
_entity.type
_entity.pdbx_description
1 polymer ?
#
loop_
_entity_poly.entity_id
_entity_poly.type
_entity_poly.pdbx_seq_one_letter_code
_entity_poly.pdbx_strand_id
1 'polypeptide(L)'
;MAIQKRLLSILKNAYAALEMVPVGNLRDTYVLLQRIKEAQALCRKGLPQTAYGEYGEIYDGLVTALNQVLSGKAGNDSQEILFLCKELLQELVEETTKENKFKKEMFFLPYKASMWDSLESVWKAADEDKENCLAYVMPIPYCDRNPDGTAREWHCERDLFPKDVPTLDWREIDLKLMHPDVIFYHYPYDNCNQFNHNSIQFRKLGACPNPLETRGFGDLANFESDVLYQISV
;
A
#
# COMPACT_ATOMS: atom_id res chain seq x y z
N MET A 1 11.40 -0.03 4.75
CA MET A 1 10.14 -0.77 4.58
C MET A 1 9.21 -0.01 3.64
N ALA A 2 8.25 -0.68 3.01
CA ALA A 2 7.38 -0.12 1.96
C ALA A 2 6.62 1.12 2.43
N ILE A 3 5.95 1.02 3.58
CA ILE A 3 5.15 2.11 4.16
C ILE A 3 6.02 3.33 4.47
N GLN A 4 7.18 3.11 5.09
CA GLN A 4 8.15 4.16 5.40
C GLN A 4 8.59 4.91 4.14
N LYS A 5 8.88 4.20 3.03
CA LYS A 5 9.26 4.84 1.75
C LYS A 5 8.13 5.73 1.23
N ARG A 6 6.89 5.25 1.25
CA ARG A 6 5.70 6.03 0.83
C ARG A 6 5.48 7.24 1.73
N LEU A 7 5.59 7.06 3.05
CA LEU A 7 5.45 8.14 4.02
C LEU A 7 6.51 9.24 3.82
N LEU A 8 7.78 8.86 3.68
CA LEU A 8 8.87 9.81 3.40
C LEU A 8 8.65 10.57 2.09
N SER A 9 8.07 9.93 1.07
CA SER A 9 7.70 10.61 -0.17
C SER A 9 6.65 11.70 0.09
N ILE A 10 5.57 11.39 0.82
CA ILE A 10 4.53 12.37 1.17
C ILE A 10 5.12 13.52 1.99
N LEU A 11 5.91 13.21 3.02
CA LEU A 11 6.49 14.21 3.92
C LEU A 11 7.48 15.14 3.20
N LYS A 12 8.38 14.61 2.36
CA LYS A 12 9.32 15.42 1.57
C LYS A 12 8.58 16.32 0.58
N ASN A 13 7.51 15.80 -0.04
CA ASN A 13 6.66 16.58 -0.93
C ASN A 13 5.87 17.67 -0.19
N ALA A 14 5.45 17.41 1.05
CA ALA A 14 4.78 18.39 1.91
C ALA A 14 5.74 19.50 2.35
N TYR A 15 6.96 19.12 2.77
CA TYR A 15 8.02 20.06 3.10
C TYR A 15 8.37 20.97 1.92
N ALA A 16 8.60 20.40 0.73
CA ALA A 16 8.88 21.19 -0.48
C ALA A 16 7.71 22.11 -0.87
N ALA A 17 6.46 21.65 -0.71
CA ALA A 17 5.29 22.50 -0.95
C ALA A 17 5.26 23.69 0.01
N LEU A 18 5.57 23.48 1.29
CA LEU A 18 5.62 24.53 2.30
C LEU A 18 6.69 25.59 1.99
N GLU A 19 7.82 25.23 1.37
CA GLU A 19 8.82 26.20 0.92
C GLU A 19 8.31 27.11 -0.21
N MET A 20 7.35 26.64 -1.00
CA MET A 20 6.81 27.37 -2.15
C MET A 20 5.49 28.08 -1.86
N VAL A 21 4.85 27.84 -0.71
CA VAL A 21 3.57 28.48 -0.36
C VAL A 21 3.79 29.97 -0.11
N PRO A 22 3.21 30.87 -0.92
CA PRO A 22 3.19 32.29 -0.59
C PRO A 22 2.40 32.47 0.71
N VAL A 23 2.96 33.21 1.66
CA VAL A 23 2.31 33.50 2.95
C VAL A 23 0.89 34.01 2.69
N GLY A 24 -0.11 33.33 3.26
CA GLY A 24 -1.52 33.69 3.12
C GLY A 24 -2.29 33.01 1.97
N ASN A 25 -1.67 32.12 1.18
CA ASN A 25 -2.42 31.33 0.18
C ASN A 25 -3.19 30.16 0.83
N LEU A 26 -4.47 30.40 1.14
CA LEU A 26 -5.37 29.42 1.75
C LEU A 26 -5.53 28.13 0.93
N ARG A 27 -5.45 28.20 -0.40
CA ARG A 27 -5.58 27.01 -1.26
C ARG A 27 -4.39 26.07 -1.06
N ASP A 28 -3.18 26.62 -1.05
CA ASP A 28 -1.97 25.83 -0.90
C ASP A 28 -1.85 25.28 0.52
N THR A 29 -2.22 26.08 1.54
CA THR A 29 -2.31 25.61 2.93
C THR A 29 -3.31 24.46 3.08
N TYR A 30 -4.45 24.50 2.38
CA TYR A 30 -5.43 23.41 2.40
C TYR A 30 -4.86 22.13 1.78
N VAL A 31 -4.19 22.24 0.63
CA VAL A 31 -3.54 21.09 -0.02
C VAL A 31 -2.47 20.49 0.89
N LEU A 32 -1.67 21.33 1.56
CA LEU A 32 -0.69 20.87 2.54
C LEU A 32 -1.37 20.11 3.68
N LEU A 33 -2.44 20.66 4.27
CA LEU A 33 -3.19 20.00 5.34
C LEU A 33 -3.69 18.61 4.94
N GLN A 34 -4.20 18.45 3.71
CA GLN A 34 -4.64 17.12 3.23
C GLN A 34 -3.47 16.14 3.14
N ARG A 35 -2.31 16.58 2.66
CA ARG A 35 -1.09 15.75 2.61
C ARG A 35 -0.61 15.35 3.99
N ILE A 36 -0.66 16.25 4.97
CA ILE A 36 -0.29 15.94 6.35
C ILE A 36 -1.24 14.92 6.96
N LYS A 37 -2.55 15.04 6.71
CA LYS A 37 -3.54 14.05 7.16
C LYS A 37 -3.34 12.68 6.50
N GLU A 38 -3.01 12.66 5.22
CA GLU A 38 -2.67 11.42 4.50
C GLU A 38 -1.41 10.76 5.11
N ALA A 39 -0.36 11.55 5.34
CA ALA A 39 0.86 11.10 6.00
C ALA A 39 0.57 10.57 7.42
N GLN A 40 -0.24 11.27 8.21
CA GLN A 40 -0.65 10.86 9.55
C GLN A 40 -1.38 9.51 9.52
N ALA A 41 -2.36 9.34 8.63
CA ALA A 41 -3.10 8.10 8.49
C ALA A 41 -2.18 6.93 8.09
N LEU A 42 -1.25 7.17 7.17
CA LEU A 42 -0.29 6.16 6.73
C LEU A 42 0.71 5.80 7.85
N CYS A 43 1.21 6.78 8.59
CA CYS A 43 2.08 6.58 9.74
C CYS A 43 1.39 5.76 10.84
N ARG A 44 0.16 6.13 11.20
CA ARG A 44 -0.66 5.41 12.18
C ARG A 44 -0.91 3.96 11.81
N LYS A 45 -1.20 3.71 10.53
CA LYS A 45 -1.39 2.36 10.00
C LYS A 45 -0.07 1.57 10.00
N GLY A 46 1.02 2.25 9.69
CA GLY A 46 2.34 1.66 9.48
C GLY A 46 3.13 1.38 10.73
N LEU A 47 2.82 1.98 11.88
CA LEU A 47 3.57 1.79 13.13
C LEU A 47 2.77 1.01 14.18
N PRO A 48 3.45 0.27 15.07
CA PRO A 48 2.88 -0.16 16.35
C PRO A 48 2.28 1.02 17.11
N GLN A 49 1.21 0.78 17.87
CA GLN A 49 0.51 1.86 18.59
C GLN A 49 1.43 2.58 19.60
N THR A 50 2.38 1.86 20.19
CA THR A 50 3.38 2.40 21.12
C THR A 50 4.37 3.34 20.43
N ALA A 51 4.81 2.99 19.21
CA ALA A 51 5.70 3.83 18.42
C ALA A 51 4.98 5.05 17.83
N TYR A 52 3.74 4.87 17.36
CA TYR A 52 2.97 5.97 16.77
C TYR A 52 2.64 7.09 17.76
N GLY A 53 2.58 6.81 19.07
CA GLY A 53 2.22 7.81 20.09
C GLY A 53 3.01 9.11 19.97
N GLU A 54 4.34 9.02 19.83
CA GLU A 54 5.25 10.16 19.71
C GLU A 54 5.01 10.96 18.42
N TYR A 55 4.81 10.26 17.29
CA TYR A 55 4.50 10.88 16.00
C TYR A 55 3.11 11.51 15.99
N GLY A 56 2.15 10.89 16.67
CA GLY A 56 0.75 11.33 16.71
C GLY A 56 0.62 12.75 17.24
N GLU A 57 1.33 13.09 18.31
CA GLU A 57 1.33 14.44 18.89
C GLU A 57 1.89 15.49 17.91
N ILE A 58 2.96 15.16 17.20
CA ILE A 58 3.56 16.05 16.18
C ILE A 58 2.56 16.29 15.04
N TYR A 59 1.92 15.23 14.53
CA TYR A 59 0.91 15.36 13.49
C TYR A 59 -0.30 16.17 13.94
N ASP A 60 -0.80 15.95 15.16
CA ASP A 60 -1.94 16.68 15.71
C ASP A 60 -1.59 18.18 15.90
N GLY A 61 -0.36 18.48 16.31
CA GLY A 61 0.19 19.84 16.36
C GLY A 61 0.20 20.51 14.98
N LEU A 62 0.76 19.83 13.97
CA LEU A 62 0.79 20.32 12.58
C LEU A 62 -0.63 20.56 12.02
N VAL A 63 -1.54 19.60 12.22
CA VAL A 63 -2.93 19.70 11.77
C VAL A 63 -3.63 20.88 12.45
N THR A 64 -3.42 21.06 13.76
CA THR A 64 -4.00 22.18 14.51
C THR A 64 -3.50 23.52 14.01
N ALA A 65 -2.17 23.66 13.86
CA ALA A 65 -1.51 24.86 13.36
C ALA A 65 -2.02 25.26 11.97
N LEU A 66 -2.07 24.31 11.02
CA LEU A 66 -2.56 24.58 9.67
C LEU A 66 -4.05 24.96 9.65
N ASN A 67 -4.88 24.35 10.51
CA ASN A 67 -6.29 24.74 10.64
C ASN A 67 -6.46 26.16 11.22
N GLN A 68 -5.60 26.59 12.15
CA GLN A 68 -5.63 27.95 12.69
C GLN A 68 -5.37 28.98 11.59
N VAL A 69 -4.37 28.73 10.73
CA VAL A 69 -4.06 29.56 9.54
C VAL A 69 -5.25 29.58 8.59
N LEU A 70 -5.81 28.42 8.24
CA LEU A 70 -6.95 28.31 7.33
C LEU A 70 -8.22 29.02 7.84
N SER A 71 -8.45 29.00 9.15
CA SER A 71 -9.60 29.67 9.77
C SER A 71 -9.41 31.18 9.96
N GLY A 72 -8.23 31.72 9.65
CA GLY A 72 -7.89 33.12 9.90
C GLY A 72 -7.64 33.47 11.37
N LYS A 73 -7.73 32.49 12.30
CA LYS A 73 -7.48 32.69 13.73
C LYS A 73 -6.02 33.01 14.05
N ALA A 74 -5.11 32.61 13.18
CA ALA A 74 -3.69 32.94 13.26
C ALA A 74 -3.41 34.45 13.10
N GLY A 75 -4.28 35.21 12.44
CA GLY A 75 -4.07 36.65 12.23
C GLY A 75 -2.68 36.95 11.64
N ASN A 76 -1.94 37.85 12.31
CA ASN A 76 -0.58 38.25 11.93
C ASN A 76 0.47 37.16 12.18
N ASP A 77 0.15 36.16 13.00
CA ASP A 77 1.09 35.09 13.40
C ASP A 77 1.14 33.97 12.34
N SER A 78 0.33 34.06 11.28
CA SER A 78 0.25 33.04 10.22
C SER A 78 1.61 32.67 9.64
N GLN A 79 2.50 33.66 9.47
CA GLN A 79 3.84 33.41 8.92
C GLN A 79 4.74 32.66 9.90
N GLU A 80 4.67 32.99 11.19
CA GLU A 80 5.42 32.32 12.25
C GLU A 80 4.94 30.89 12.44
N ILE A 81 3.62 30.66 12.42
CA ILE A 81 3.03 29.32 12.49
C ILE A 81 3.48 28.45 11.31
N LEU A 82 3.51 29.00 10.09
CA LEU A 82 3.99 28.25 8.92
C LEU A 82 5.49 27.95 9.00
N PHE A 83 6.29 28.85 9.59
CA PHE A 83 7.70 28.60 9.85
C PHE A 83 7.90 27.46 10.85
N LEU A 84 7.17 27.45 11.97
CA LEU A 84 7.23 26.36 12.94
C LEU A 84 6.76 25.01 12.35
N CYS A 85 5.72 25.03 11.52
CA CYS A 85 5.30 23.84 10.78
C CYS A 85 6.41 23.28 9.89
N LYS A 86 7.27 24.14 9.35
CA LYS A 86 8.42 23.73 8.54
C LYS A 86 9.46 22.98 9.38
N GLU A 87 9.81 23.53 10.54
CA GLU A 87 10.76 22.88 11.46
C GLU A 87 10.25 21.52 11.92
N LEU A 88 8.98 21.45 12.33
CA LEU A 88 8.34 20.18 12.72
C LEU A 88 8.28 19.17 11.57
N LEU A 89 8.02 19.60 10.34
CA LEU A 89 8.04 18.71 9.18
C LEU A 89 9.43 18.18 8.87
N GLN A 90 10.47 19.01 9.04
CA GLN A 90 11.84 18.57 8.86
C GLN A 90 12.21 17.51 9.89
N GLU A 91 11.93 17.76 11.17
CA GLU A 91 12.14 16.80 12.26
C GLU A 91 11.40 15.48 11.97
N LEU A 92 10.14 15.57 11.55
CA LEU A 92 9.33 14.41 11.20
C LEU A 92 9.93 13.59 10.06
N VAL A 93 10.52 14.23 9.05
CA VAL A 93 11.24 13.54 7.96
C VAL A 93 12.49 12.83 8.49
N GLU A 94 13.25 13.49 9.38
CA GLU A 94 14.48 12.93 9.96
C GLU A 94 14.17 11.72 10.85
N GLU A 95 13.21 11.83 11.76
CA GLU A 95 12.81 10.75 12.66
C GLU A 95 12.18 9.57 11.91
N THR A 96 11.29 9.86 10.94
CA THR A 96 10.73 8.80 10.07
C THR A 96 11.81 8.07 9.28
N THR A 97 12.92 8.74 8.93
CA THR A 97 14.05 8.10 8.21
C THR A 97 14.82 7.14 9.12
N LYS A 98 14.93 7.45 10.42
CA LYS A 98 15.64 6.61 11.41
C LYS A 98 14.77 5.48 11.95
N GLU A 99 13.45 5.63 11.88
CA GLU A 99 12.49 4.67 12.41
C GLU A 99 12.57 3.31 11.71
N ASN A 100 12.66 2.25 12.50
CA ASN A 100 12.81 0.87 12.03
C ASN A 100 11.68 -0.05 12.49
N LYS A 101 10.68 0.48 13.19
CA LYS A 101 9.52 -0.27 13.72
C LYS A 101 8.32 -0.29 12.78
N PHE A 102 8.44 0.20 11.53
CA PHE A 102 7.34 0.09 10.58
C PHE A 102 6.95 -1.38 10.37
N LYS A 103 5.66 -1.62 10.23
CA LYS A 103 5.09 -2.92 9.92
C LYS A 103 5.49 -3.32 8.51
N LYS A 104 5.73 -4.61 8.33
CA LYS A 104 5.93 -5.21 7.01
C LYS A 104 4.59 -5.31 6.30
N GLU A 105 4.53 -4.82 5.06
CA GLU A 105 3.35 -4.90 4.24
C GLU A 105 3.40 -6.15 3.35
N MET A 106 2.44 -7.06 3.55
CA MET A 106 2.44 -8.40 2.96
C MET A 106 1.15 -8.62 2.17
N PHE A 107 1.27 -9.04 0.92
CA PHE A 107 0.13 -9.39 0.07
C PHE A 107 0.13 -10.88 -0.25
N PHE A 108 -1.03 -11.51 -0.13
CA PHE A 108 -1.30 -12.88 -0.52
C PHE A 108 -2.23 -12.85 -1.73
N LEU A 109 -1.75 -13.36 -2.86
CA LEU A 109 -2.40 -13.29 -4.17
C LEU A 109 -2.81 -14.70 -4.66
N PRO A 110 -3.74 -15.38 -3.98
CA PRO A 110 -4.24 -16.66 -4.45
C PRO A 110 -5.12 -16.46 -5.69
N TYR A 111 -5.13 -17.42 -6.62
CA TYR A 111 -6.08 -17.38 -7.75
C TYR A 111 -7.24 -18.38 -7.59
N LYS A 112 -7.08 -19.40 -6.74
CA LYS A 112 -8.09 -20.44 -6.46
C LYS A 112 -8.33 -20.58 -4.97
N ALA A 113 -9.60 -20.56 -4.56
CA ALA A 113 -10.02 -20.74 -3.18
C ALA A 113 -9.73 -22.15 -2.68
N SER A 114 -9.84 -23.16 -3.54
CA SER A 114 -9.56 -24.56 -3.18
C SER A 114 -8.08 -24.85 -2.86
N MET A 115 -7.18 -23.90 -3.14
CA MET A 115 -5.74 -23.99 -2.86
C MET A 115 -5.30 -23.01 -1.76
N TRP A 116 -6.26 -22.38 -1.08
CA TRP A 116 -5.99 -21.35 -0.07
C TRP A 116 -5.17 -21.89 1.11
N ASP A 117 -5.36 -23.15 1.46
CA ASP A 117 -4.63 -23.87 2.50
C ASP A 117 -3.10 -23.72 2.40
N SER A 118 -2.57 -23.59 1.17
CA SER A 118 -1.15 -23.38 0.90
C SER A 118 -0.59 -22.04 1.42
N LEU A 119 -1.44 -21.01 1.52
CA LEU A 119 -1.08 -19.67 2.00
C LEU A 119 -1.67 -19.36 3.38
N GLU A 120 -2.73 -20.06 3.77
CA GLU A 120 -3.53 -19.77 4.96
C GLU A 120 -2.70 -19.74 6.24
N SER A 121 -1.81 -20.71 6.43
CA SER A 121 -0.98 -20.79 7.64
C SER A 121 -0.04 -19.59 7.79
N VAL A 122 0.57 -19.15 6.69
CA VAL A 122 1.49 -17.99 6.66
C VAL A 122 0.70 -16.69 6.81
N TRP A 123 -0.43 -16.56 6.12
CA TRP A 123 -1.32 -15.41 6.28
C TRP A 123 -1.80 -15.27 7.71
N LYS A 124 -2.25 -16.37 8.33
CA LYS A 124 -2.77 -16.37 9.70
C LYS A 124 -1.71 -15.95 10.70
N ALA A 125 -0.48 -16.45 10.58
CA ALA A 125 0.62 -16.01 11.43
C ALA A 125 0.91 -14.51 11.28
N ALA A 126 0.83 -13.97 10.06
CA ALA A 126 1.02 -12.54 9.80
C ALA A 126 -0.17 -11.69 10.27
N ASP A 127 -1.42 -12.18 10.17
CA ASP A 127 -2.62 -11.50 10.67
C ASP A 127 -2.69 -11.50 12.21
N GLU A 128 -2.17 -12.55 12.86
CA GLU A 128 -2.05 -12.61 14.33
C GLU A 128 -0.98 -11.62 14.84
N ASP A 129 0.11 -11.40 14.09
CA ASP A 129 1.18 -10.45 14.43
C ASP A 129 0.89 -9.01 13.96
N LYS A 130 -0.21 -8.43 14.45
CA LYS A 130 -0.67 -7.07 14.07
C LYS A 130 0.27 -5.95 14.47
N GLU A 131 1.20 -6.21 15.39
CA GLU A 131 2.20 -5.24 15.80
C GLU A 131 3.30 -5.09 14.75
N ASN A 132 3.66 -6.16 14.03
CA ASN A 132 4.76 -6.13 13.06
C ASN A 132 4.33 -6.28 11.60
N CYS A 133 3.09 -6.72 11.33
CA CYS A 133 2.65 -7.07 9.99
C CYS A 133 1.33 -6.38 9.61
N LEU A 134 1.19 -6.10 8.31
CA LEU A 134 -0.07 -5.81 7.65
C LEU A 134 -0.25 -6.84 6.53
N ALA A 135 -1.13 -7.81 6.76
CA ALA A 135 -1.38 -8.91 5.83
C ALA A 135 -2.70 -8.69 5.06
N TYR A 136 -2.64 -8.74 3.73
CA TYR A 136 -3.81 -8.61 2.87
C TYR A 136 -3.98 -9.84 1.98
N VAL A 137 -5.20 -10.38 1.93
CA VAL A 137 -5.57 -11.39 0.95
C VAL A 137 -6.28 -10.70 -0.21
N MET A 138 -5.76 -10.86 -1.41
CA MET A 138 -6.32 -10.27 -2.62
C MET A 138 -6.39 -11.32 -3.71
N PRO A 139 -7.51 -12.05 -3.82
CA PRO A 139 -7.68 -13.05 -4.85
C PRO A 139 -7.56 -12.43 -6.24
N ILE A 140 -6.68 -12.98 -7.07
CA ILE A 140 -6.41 -12.46 -8.42
C ILE A 140 -7.17 -13.26 -9.49
N PRO A 141 -7.61 -12.60 -10.57
CA PRO A 141 -8.33 -13.28 -11.65
C PRO A 141 -7.41 -14.22 -12.43
N TYR A 142 -7.98 -15.28 -12.98
CA TYR A 142 -7.31 -16.21 -13.89
C TYR A 142 -8.21 -16.55 -15.08
N CYS A 143 -7.69 -17.21 -16.10
CA CYS A 143 -8.52 -17.66 -17.22
C CYS A 143 -8.21 -19.08 -17.67
N ASP A 144 -9.22 -19.74 -18.21
CA ASP A 144 -9.04 -20.97 -18.97
C ASP A 144 -8.28 -20.71 -20.27
N ARG A 145 -7.58 -21.73 -20.74
CA ARG A 145 -6.79 -21.68 -21.97
C ARG A 145 -7.47 -22.37 -23.13
N ASN A 146 -7.39 -21.73 -24.30
CA ASN A 146 -7.58 -22.39 -25.58
C ASN A 146 -6.35 -23.25 -25.95
N PRO A 147 -6.50 -24.25 -26.84
CA PRO A 147 -5.36 -25.06 -27.32
C PRO A 147 -4.24 -24.25 -27.97
N ASP A 148 -4.56 -23.08 -28.53
CA ASP A 148 -3.59 -22.14 -29.11
C ASP A 148 -2.91 -21.23 -28.07
N GLY A 149 -3.21 -21.43 -26.78
CA GLY A 149 -2.65 -20.69 -25.66
C GLY A 149 -3.32 -19.34 -25.36
N THR A 150 -4.36 -18.96 -26.11
CA THR A 150 -5.12 -17.73 -25.86
C THR A 150 -6.08 -17.86 -24.68
N ALA A 151 -6.43 -16.72 -24.06
CA ALA A 151 -7.38 -16.68 -22.96
C ALA A 151 -8.80 -16.98 -23.45
N ARG A 152 -9.52 -17.81 -22.71
CA ARG A 152 -10.91 -18.18 -23.00
C ARG A 152 -11.90 -17.52 -22.06
N GLU A 153 -12.08 -18.08 -20.87
CA GLU A 153 -13.05 -17.62 -19.88
C GLU A 153 -12.31 -17.14 -18.65
N TRP A 154 -12.67 -15.95 -18.16
CA TRP A 154 -12.06 -15.34 -16.98
C TRP A 154 -12.84 -15.66 -15.72
N HIS A 155 -12.11 -15.97 -14.66
CA HIS A 155 -12.61 -16.40 -13.37
C HIS A 155 -12.01 -15.55 -12.26
N CYS A 156 -12.79 -15.26 -11.22
CA CYS A 156 -12.31 -14.69 -9.98
C CYS A 156 -13.07 -15.33 -8.82
N GLU A 157 -12.37 -16.09 -7.99
CA GLU A 157 -12.98 -16.88 -6.91
C GLU A 157 -13.06 -16.13 -5.58
N ARG A 158 -12.98 -14.78 -5.59
CA ARG A 158 -12.98 -13.96 -4.38
C ARG A 158 -14.14 -14.30 -3.44
N ASP A 159 -15.33 -14.49 -3.99
CA ASP A 159 -16.55 -14.78 -3.22
C ASP A 159 -16.61 -16.21 -2.68
N LEU A 160 -15.66 -17.08 -3.07
CA LEU A 160 -15.55 -18.46 -2.59
C LEU A 160 -14.61 -18.60 -1.38
N PHE A 161 -13.91 -17.52 -0.98
CA PHE A 161 -13.04 -17.55 0.18
C PHE A 161 -13.83 -17.69 1.49
N PRO A 162 -13.25 -18.33 2.53
CA PRO A 162 -13.87 -18.39 3.85
C PRO A 162 -14.26 -16.99 4.36
N LYS A 163 -15.41 -16.89 5.02
CA LYS A 163 -15.98 -15.59 5.46
C LYS A 163 -15.12 -14.87 6.50
N ASP A 164 -14.29 -15.62 7.20
CA ASP A 164 -13.32 -15.16 8.20
C ASP A 164 -12.00 -14.67 7.59
N VAL A 165 -11.83 -14.79 6.27
CA VAL A 165 -10.68 -14.25 5.53
C VAL A 165 -11.11 -12.97 4.80
N PRO A 166 -10.71 -11.78 5.27
CA PRO A 166 -11.03 -10.53 4.57
C PRO A 166 -10.29 -10.46 3.24
N THR A 167 -11.04 -10.31 2.14
CA THR A 167 -10.47 -10.21 0.80
C THR A 167 -10.59 -8.79 0.24
N LEU A 168 -9.53 -8.33 -0.42
CA LEU A 168 -9.53 -7.08 -1.18
C LEU A 168 -9.95 -7.30 -2.63
N ASP A 169 -10.55 -6.27 -3.23
CA ASP A 169 -10.79 -6.26 -4.68
C ASP A 169 -9.49 -5.90 -5.39
N TRP A 170 -9.08 -6.76 -6.31
CA TRP A 170 -7.89 -6.54 -7.11
C TRP A 170 -7.99 -5.25 -7.94
N ARG A 171 -9.19 -4.83 -8.34
CA ARG A 171 -9.41 -3.60 -9.13
C ARG A 171 -9.22 -2.31 -8.33
N GLU A 172 -9.22 -2.38 -7.01
CA GLU A 172 -9.13 -1.23 -6.12
C GLU A 172 -7.70 -0.97 -5.63
N ILE A 173 -6.78 -1.91 -5.86
CA ILE A 173 -5.42 -1.87 -5.33
C ILE A 173 -4.41 -1.76 -6.47
N ASP A 174 -3.60 -0.70 -6.43
CA ASP A 174 -2.42 -0.57 -7.27
C ASP A 174 -1.19 -1.11 -6.54
N LEU A 175 -0.82 -2.35 -6.82
CA LEU A 175 0.34 -2.98 -6.20
C LEU A 175 1.64 -2.25 -6.56
N LYS A 176 1.73 -1.64 -7.74
CA LYS A 176 2.93 -0.91 -8.16
C LYS A 176 3.11 0.37 -7.34
N LEU A 177 2.02 1.07 -7.05
CA LEU A 177 2.03 2.25 -6.18
C LEU A 177 2.33 1.85 -4.73
N MET A 178 1.72 0.75 -4.27
CA MET A 178 1.95 0.23 -2.93
C MET A 178 3.40 -0.24 -2.78
N HIS A 179 3.93 -1.03 -3.71
CA HIS A 179 5.26 -1.62 -3.61
C HIS A 179 5.48 -2.33 -2.26
N PRO A 180 4.64 -3.32 -1.93
CA PRO A 180 4.67 -4.00 -0.64
C PRO A 180 6.05 -4.64 -0.36
N ASP A 181 6.32 -4.94 0.91
CA ASP A 181 7.59 -5.56 1.31
C ASP A 181 7.64 -7.04 0.88
N VAL A 182 6.49 -7.72 0.85
CA VAL A 182 6.40 -9.15 0.55
C VAL A 182 5.14 -9.45 -0.26
N ILE A 183 5.27 -10.28 -1.30
CA ILE A 183 4.15 -10.85 -2.03
C ILE A 183 4.27 -12.38 -2.03
N PHE A 184 3.24 -13.04 -1.50
CA PHE A 184 2.99 -14.46 -1.71
C PHE A 184 1.96 -14.62 -2.82
N TYR A 185 2.18 -15.57 -3.71
CA TYR A 185 1.26 -15.85 -4.79
C TYR A 185 1.36 -17.32 -5.16
N HIS A 186 0.26 -17.92 -5.61
CA HIS A 186 0.34 -19.26 -6.18
C HIS A 186 1.12 -19.18 -7.49
N TYR A 187 2.16 -19.99 -7.63
CA TYR A 187 2.93 -20.11 -8.86
C TYR A 187 2.47 -21.37 -9.60
N PRO A 188 1.57 -21.28 -10.59
CA PRO A 188 0.98 -22.48 -11.16
C PRO A 188 1.94 -23.28 -12.06
N TYR A 189 3.17 -22.83 -12.36
CA TYR A 189 4.10 -23.57 -13.24
C TYR A 189 5.58 -23.24 -12.99
N ASP A 190 6.28 -24.02 -12.14
CA ASP A 190 7.68 -24.31 -12.45
C ASP A 190 7.70 -25.40 -13.54
N ASN A 191 8.71 -25.42 -14.41
CA ASN A 191 8.80 -26.39 -15.51
C ASN A 191 8.95 -27.86 -15.03
N CYS A 192 8.71 -28.16 -13.76
CA CYS A 192 8.82 -29.47 -13.13
C CYS A 192 7.45 -30.06 -12.72
N ASN A 193 6.37 -29.28 -12.67
CA ASN A 193 5.03 -29.79 -12.37
C ASN A 193 4.35 -30.39 -13.62
N GLN A 194 4.68 -31.64 -13.94
CA GLN A 194 4.01 -32.48 -14.96
C GLN A 194 2.69 -33.12 -14.48
N PHE A 195 1.98 -32.51 -13.52
CA PHE A 195 0.63 -32.96 -13.21
C PHE A 195 -0.37 -32.34 -14.17
N ASN A 196 -0.87 -33.19 -15.06
CA ASN A 196 -1.90 -32.94 -16.05
C ASN A 196 -3.12 -32.22 -15.43
N HIS A 197 -3.25 -30.91 -15.67
CA HIS A 197 -4.50 -30.24 -16.04
C HIS A 197 -4.17 -28.78 -16.45
N ASN A 198 -4.59 -28.41 -17.65
CA ASN A 198 -4.79 -27.06 -18.18
C ASN A 198 -3.83 -25.97 -17.68
N SER A 199 -2.83 -25.64 -18.49
CA SER A 199 -1.77 -24.67 -18.19
C SER A 199 -2.26 -23.23 -17.95
N ILE A 200 -2.61 -22.85 -16.72
CA ILE A 200 -2.98 -21.47 -16.36
C ILE A 200 -1.73 -20.58 -16.32
N GLN A 201 -1.48 -19.80 -17.36
CA GLN A 201 -0.45 -18.76 -17.31
C GLN A 201 -1.01 -17.42 -16.83
N PHE A 202 -0.34 -16.80 -15.86
CA PHE A 202 -0.44 -15.37 -15.62
C PHE A 202 0.24 -14.62 -16.76
N ARG A 203 -0.55 -14.13 -17.72
CA ARG A 203 -0.05 -13.12 -18.67
C ARG A 203 0.05 -11.80 -17.91
N LYS A 204 1.02 -10.96 -18.31
CA LYS A 204 1.09 -9.52 -17.98
C LYS A 204 -0.31 -8.98 -17.71
N LEU A 205 -0.62 -8.60 -16.48
CA LEU A 205 -1.97 -8.18 -16.10
C LEU A 205 -2.45 -6.92 -16.84
N GLY A 206 -1.57 -6.24 -17.58
CA GLY A 206 -1.91 -5.24 -18.60
C GLY A 206 -2.48 -5.78 -19.92
N ALA A 207 -2.65 -7.11 -20.10
CA ALA A 207 -3.19 -7.74 -21.30
C ALA A 207 -4.61 -8.30 -21.13
N CYS A 208 -5.33 -7.86 -20.09
CA CYS A 208 -6.77 -8.09 -20.00
C CYS A 208 -7.47 -7.32 -21.14
N PRO A 209 -8.35 -7.95 -21.95
CA PRO A 209 -8.91 -7.32 -23.14
C PRO A 209 -9.88 -6.16 -22.85
N ASN A 210 -10.18 -5.88 -21.57
CA ASN A 210 -10.85 -4.67 -21.12
C ASN A 210 -9.83 -3.68 -20.49
N PRO A 211 -9.43 -2.62 -21.21
CA PRO A 211 -8.46 -1.62 -20.71
C PRO A 211 -8.93 -0.83 -19.48
N LEU A 212 -10.22 -0.93 -19.14
CA LEU A 212 -10.82 -0.27 -17.97
C LEU A 212 -10.62 -1.07 -16.67
N GLU A 213 -10.29 -2.36 -16.76
CA GLU A 213 -10.15 -3.26 -15.60
C GLU A 213 -8.69 -3.44 -15.15
N THR A 214 -7.69 -2.98 -15.92
CA THR A 214 -6.26 -3.23 -15.66
C THR A 214 -5.53 -2.09 -14.91
N ARG A 215 -6.26 -1.07 -14.43
CA ARG A 215 -5.69 0.04 -13.64
C ARG A 215 -5.32 -0.43 -12.23
N GLY A 216 -4.22 -1.17 -12.09
CA GLY A 216 -3.70 -1.56 -10.77
C GLY A 216 -2.64 -2.65 -10.80
N PHE A 217 -2.58 -3.42 -11.89
CA PHE A 217 -1.58 -4.47 -12.08
C PHE A 217 -0.71 -4.18 -13.29
N GLY A 218 0.18 -3.19 -13.14
CA GLY A 218 1.38 -3.15 -13.98
C GLY A 218 2.17 -4.46 -13.79
N ASP A 219 2.66 -5.05 -14.88
CA ASP A 219 3.45 -6.29 -14.95
C ASP A 219 4.00 -6.80 -13.60
N LEU A 220 3.29 -7.74 -12.95
CA LEU A 220 3.85 -8.51 -11.81
C LEU A 220 5.16 -9.22 -12.22
N ALA A 221 5.38 -9.47 -13.51
CA ALA A 221 6.62 -9.98 -14.07
C ALA A 221 7.82 -9.00 -13.98
N ASN A 222 7.58 -7.71 -13.71
CA ASN A 222 8.62 -6.69 -13.52
C ASN A 222 8.74 -6.23 -12.06
N PHE A 223 8.05 -6.87 -11.11
CA PHE A 223 8.38 -6.69 -9.69
C PHE A 223 9.80 -7.23 -9.46
N GLU A 224 10.66 -6.44 -8.82
CA GLU A 224 12.02 -6.86 -8.49
C GLU A 224 11.97 -8.20 -7.74
N SER A 225 12.82 -9.15 -8.15
CA SER A 225 12.85 -10.55 -7.71
C SER A 225 12.88 -10.74 -6.19
N ASP A 226 13.29 -9.72 -5.44
CA ASP A 226 13.55 -9.78 -4.02
C ASP A 226 12.28 -9.62 -3.15
N VAL A 227 11.12 -9.35 -3.78
CA VAL A 227 9.82 -9.12 -3.11
C VAL A 227 8.85 -10.32 -3.31
N LEU A 228 9.18 -11.23 -4.23
CA LEU A 228 8.31 -12.32 -4.65
C LEU A 228 8.71 -13.63 -3.94
N TYR A 229 7.83 -14.13 -3.07
CA TYR A 229 8.02 -15.42 -2.42
C TYR A 229 7.08 -16.46 -3.01
N GLN A 230 7.69 -17.47 -3.63
CA GLN A 230 7.00 -18.62 -4.19
C GLN A 230 6.80 -19.68 -3.09
N ILE A 231 5.57 -20.16 -2.95
CA ILE A 231 5.26 -21.37 -2.17
C ILE A 231 4.77 -22.42 -3.16
N SER A 232 5.58 -23.46 -3.37
CA SER A 232 5.19 -24.66 -4.12
C SER A 232 4.61 -25.67 -3.14
N VAL A 233 3.46 -26.24 -3.49
CA VAL A 233 2.87 -27.41 -2.80
C VAL A 233 3.19 -28.66 -3.58
#